data_AF-A0A6G2RP21-F1
#
_entry.id   AF-A0A6G2RP21-F1
#
_cell.length_a   1.000
_cell.length_b   1.000
_cell.length_c   1.000
_cell.angle_alpha   90.00
_cell.angle_beta   90.00
_cell.angle_gamma   90.00
#
_symmetry.space_group_name_H-M   'P 1'
#
loop_
_entity.id
_entity.type
_entity.pdbx_description
1 polymer ?
#
loop_
_entity_poly.entity_id
_entity_poly.type
_entity_poly.pdbx_seq_one_letter_code
_entity_poly.pdbx_strand_id
1 'polypeptide(L)'
;MPFTLSHAAAVLPFLRRTGTARGPLVASALVAGSFAPDVTYYAATVVPGGMEFGTVTHSPAGVVTVDVLLSAVLAGGWLLVREPLRALLPRAGWTQPAAVARGRPRLPHTARERALAASWFVVSAVLGAATHVGWDAFTHPGRWGARLLPVLDTVVAGRPLAMYLQYTTSALGLAVVGWFLWAASRARRATGTGGAGLAPPELPLRLRLSLTAVAALGMLLGGGYRTLRAYALHGAAVGWFDYLPDLLFGAGAGLVPGLLVCAAALRLRNRRARRGTATADGSAPGRPAGAEAGPA
;
A
#
# COMPACT_ATOMS: atom_id res chain seq x y z
N MET A 1 10.43 11.86 3.49
CA MET A 1 9.62 12.66 2.54
C MET A 1 8.23 12.66 3.15
N PRO A 2 7.56 13.80 3.37
CA PRO A 2 6.29 13.84 4.09
C PRO A 2 5.17 13.02 3.44
N PHE A 3 5.32 12.66 2.15
CA PHE A 3 4.42 11.73 1.50
C PHE A 3 5.06 10.34 1.32
N THR A 4 4.68 9.40 2.18
CA THR A 4 5.24 8.03 2.25
C THR A 4 5.25 7.31 0.90
N LEU A 5 4.20 7.46 0.08
CA LEU A 5 4.11 6.77 -1.22
C LEU A 5 5.22 7.17 -2.20
N SER A 6 5.80 8.36 -2.05
CA SER A 6 6.89 8.84 -2.90
C SER A 6 8.18 8.05 -2.68
N HIS A 7 8.36 7.43 -1.52
CA HIS A 7 9.53 6.58 -1.25
C HIS A 7 9.60 5.34 -2.15
N ALA A 8 8.47 4.90 -2.71
CA ALA A 8 8.48 3.82 -3.72
C ALA A 8 9.32 4.18 -4.95
N ALA A 9 9.56 5.47 -5.23
CA ALA A 9 10.43 5.91 -6.31
C ALA A 9 11.86 5.36 -6.16
N ALA A 10 12.37 5.28 -4.93
CA ALA A 10 13.73 4.85 -4.64
C ALA A 10 13.96 3.35 -4.93
N VAL A 11 12.90 2.54 -4.92
CA VAL A 11 12.99 1.09 -5.20
C VAL A 11 12.69 0.72 -6.65
N LEU A 12 12.24 1.66 -7.49
CA LEU A 12 11.94 1.39 -8.90
C LEU A 12 13.12 0.84 -9.72
N PRO A 13 14.38 1.22 -9.47
CA PRO A 13 15.53 0.60 -10.14
C PRO A 13 15.63 -0.91 -9.89
N PHE A 14 15.04 -1.43 -8.82
CA PHE A 14 14.98 -2.87 -8.54
C PHE A 14 13.74 -3.55 -9.13
N LEU A 15 12.84 -2.78 -9.75
CA LEU A 15 11.62 -3.28 -10.36
C LEU A 15 11.72 -3.35 -11.88
N ARG A 16 10.93 -4.25 -12.45
CA ARG A 16 10.67 -4.37 -13.89
C ARG A 16 9.28 -3.81 -14.18
N ARG A 17 9.08 -3.28 -15.39
CA ARG A 17 7.76 -2.79 -15.85
C ARG A 17 6.69 -3.88 -15.93
N THR A 18 7.09 -5.16 -15.86
CA THR A 18 6.20 -6.33 -15.71
C THR A 18 5.57 -6.43 -14.32
N GLY A 19 6.04 -5.67 -13.33
CA GLY A 19 5.61 -5.76 -11.93
C GLY A 19 6.37 -6.79 -11.09
N THR A 20 7.38 -7.44 -11.67
CA THR A 20 8.32 -8.31 -10.95
C THR A 20 9.56 -7.52 -10.53
N ALA A 21 10.26 -7.98 -9.50
CA ALA A 21 11.56 -7.40 -9.15
C ALA A 21 12.68 -8.01 -10.00
N ARG A 22 13.85 -7.37 -9.97
CA ARG A 22 15.07 -7.83 -10.63
C ARG A 22 15.77 -8.86 -9.73
N GLY A 23 16.33 -9.89 -10.36
CA GLY A 23 16.99 -10.98 -9.63
C GLY A 23 16.03 -11.73 -8.71
N PRO A 24 16.50 -12.19 -7.54
CA PRO A 24 15.69 -12.95 -6.59
C PRO A 24 14.87 -12.08 -5.63
N LEU A 25 14.90 -10.75 -5.81
CA LEU A 25 14.16 -9.81 -4.96
C LEU A 25 12.64 -10.00 -5.08
N VAL A 26 11.92 -9.50 -4.07
CA VAL A 26 10.46 -9.58 -3.97
C VAL A 26 9.88 -8.18 -4.10
N ALA A 27 9.17 -7.92 -5.21
CA ALA A 27 8.65 -6.58 -5.54
C ALA A 27 7.73 -5.99 -4.46
N SER A 28 6.82 -6.81 -3.89
CA SER A 28 5.93 -6.36 -2.83
C SER A 28 6.68 -6.01 -1.55
N ALA A 29 7.76 -6.73 -1.24
CA ALA A 29 8.59 -6.48 -0.06
C ALA A 29 9.43 -5.20 -0.23
N LEU A 30 9.99 -4.94 -1.41
CA LEU A 30 10.67 -3.68 -1.72
C LEU A 30 9.75 -2.47 -1.50
N VAL A 31 8.55 -2.50 -2.08
CA VAL A 31 7.59 -1.41 -1.98
C VAL A 31 7.06 -1.27 -0.55
N ALA A 32 6.66 -2.39 0.08
CA ALA A 32 6.20 -2.36 1.48
C ALA A 32 7.29 -1.88 2.43
N GLY A 33 8.54 -2.31 2.23
CA GLY A 33 9.71 -1.84 2.97
C GLY A 33 9.92 -0.35 2.83
N SER A 34 9.76 0.21 1.63
CA SER A 34 9.85 1.67 1.43
C SER A 34 8.75 2.47 2.13
N PHE A 35 7.68 1.82 2.61
CA PHE A 35 6.58 2.46 3.34
C PHE A 35 6.61 2.16 4.84
N ALA A 36 7.25 1.07 5.24
CA ALA A 36 7.23 0.55 6.60
C ALA A 36 7.66 1.56 7.67
N PRO A 37 8.72 2.37 7.49
CA PRO A 37 9.19 3.29 8.53
C PRO A 37 8.13 4.29 9.02
N ASP A 38 7.24 4.72 8.12
CA ASP A 38 6.19 5.72 8.38
C ASP A 38 4.88 5.13 8.92
N VAL A 39 4.71 3.80 8.95
CA VAL A 39 3.44 3.17 9.36
C VAL A 39 3.04 3.62 10.77
N THR A 40 4.01 3.84 11.65
CA THR A 40 3.81 4.32 13.01
C THR A 40 3.20 5.74 13.03
N TYR A 41 3.58 6.60 12.09
CA TYR A 41 2.98 7.92 11.93
C TYR A 41 1.51 7.83 11.53
N TYR A 42 1.12 6.92 10.64
CA TYR A 42 -0.30 6.67 10.35
C TYR A 42 -1.05 6.13 11.57
N ALA A 43 -0.46 5.16 12.28
CA ALA A 43 -1.02 4.55 13.48
C ALA A 43 -1.22 5.56 14.62
N ALA A 44 -0.39 6.61 14.70
CA ALA A 44 -0.49 7.69 15.69
C ALA A 44 -1.82 8.45 15.65
N THR A 45 -2.60 8.29 14.58
CA THR A 45 -3.97 8.81 14.49
C THR A 45 -4.89 8.17 15.53
N VAL A 46 -4.68 6.90 15.88
CA VAL A 46 -5.52 6.14 16.83
C VAL A 46 -4.74 5.56 18.02
N VAL A 47 -3.40 5.52 17.93
CA VAL A 47 -2.51 5.05 18.99
C VAL A 47 -1.77 6.25 19.59
N PRO A 48 -2.08 6.67 20.84
CA PRO A 48 -1.33 7.70 21.53
C PRO A 48 0.17 7.36 21.58
N GLY A 49 1.04 8.35 21.38
CA GLY A 49 2.50 8.14 21.34
C GLY A 49 3.04 7.48 20.06
N GLY A 50 2.17 7.11 19.09
CA GLY A 50 2.61 6.44 17.85
C GLY A 50 3.66 7.22 17.03
N MET A 51 3.70 8.54 17.15
CA MET A 51 4.73 9.37 16.50
C MET A 51 6.14 9.10 17.04
N GLU A 52 6.29 8.80 18.33
CA GLU A 52 7.59 8.60 18.98
C GLU A 52 8.25 7.30 18.53
N PHE A 53 7.45 6.30 18.16
CA PHE A 53 7.93 5.04 17.57
C PHE A 53 8.67 5.22 16.24
N GLY A 54 8.53 6.38 15.59
CA GLY A 54 9.36 6.75 14.44
C GLY A 54 10.87 6.69 14.75
N THR A 55 11.28 6.94 16.00
CA THR A 55 12.68 6.80 16.44
C THR A 55 13.19 5.37 16.35
N VAL A 56 12.31 4.38 16.57
CA VAL A 56 12.62 2.96 16.46
C VAL A 56 12.63 2.53 15.01
N THR A 57 11.58 2.83 14.24
CA THR A 57 11.47 2.40 12.84
C THR A 57 12.54 3.03 11.94
N HIS A 58 12.95 4.27 12.22
CA HIS A 58 14.03 4.94 11.49
C HIS A 58 15.44 4.61 12.00
N SER A 59 15.58 3.73 13.00
CA SER A 59 16.89 3.28 13.48
C SER A 59 17.43 2.14 12.60
N PRO A 60 18.76 1.94 12.52
CA PRO A 60 19.34 0.80 11.80
C PRO A 60 18.80 -0.56 12.31
N ALA A 61 18.54 -0.68 13.61
CA ALA A 61 17.93 -1.87 14.19
C ALA A 61 16.47 -2.04 13.75
N GLY A 62 15.68 -0.97 13.71
CA GLY A 62 14.30 -0.97 13.22
C GLY A 62 14.19 -1.42 11.77
N VAL A 63 15.07 -0.91 10.90
CA VAL A 63 15.15 -1.25 9.48
C VAL A 63 15.32 -2.77 9.27
N VAL A 64 16.11 -3.44 10.10
CA VAL A 64 16.35 -4.90 10.00
C VAL A 64 15.40 -5.76 10.84
N THR A 65 14.53 -5.15 11.66
CA THR A 65 13.60 -5.86 12.55
C THR A 65 12.15 -5.43 12.35
N VAL A 66 11.72 -4.34 12.99
CA VAL A 66 10.34 -3.84 13.02
C VAL A 66 9.82 -3.56 11.62
N ASP A 67 10.63 -2.95 10.76
CA ASP A 67 10.21 -2.59 9.40
C ASP A 67 9.99 -3.83 8.52
N VAL A 68 10.72 -4.93 8.78
CA VAL A 68 10.51 -6.21 8.09
C VAL A 68 9.15 -6.79 8.47
N LEU A 69 8.78 -6.72 9.75
CA LEU A 69 7.46 -7.17 10.23
C LEU A 69 6.35 -6.30 9.65
N LEU A 70 6.50 -4.97 9.70
CA LEU A 70 5.55 -4.03 9.11
C LEU A 70 5.41 -4.22 7.60
N SER A 71 6.51 -4.52 6.89
CA SER A 71 6.50 -4.86 5.48
C SER A 71 5.67 -6.12 5.20
N ALA A 72 5.79 -7.14 6.04
CA ALA A 72 4.98 -8.36 5.95
C ALA A 72 3.49 -8.07 6.18
N VAL A 73 3.16 -7.23 7.17
CA VAL A 73 1.79 -6.77 7.43
C VAL A 73 1.22 -6.00 6.25
N LEU A 74 1.97 -5.04 5.70
CA LEU A 74 1.56 -4.26 4.53
C LEU A 74 1.38 -5.15 3.29
N ALA A 75 2.32 -6.07 3.05
CA ALA A 75 2.22 -7.02 1.95
C ALA A 75 1.02 -7.96 2.10
N GLY A 76 0.76 -8.45 3.32
CA GLY A 76 -0.43 -9.26 3.64
C GLY A 76 -1.73 -8.46 3.48
N GLY A 77 -1.78 -7.24 4.00
CA GLY A 77 -2.90 -6.31 3.84
C GLY A 77 -3.21 -6.01 2.39
N TRP A 78 -2.18 -5.79 1.56
CA TRP A 78 -2.33 -5.66 0.11
C TRP A 78 -3.02 -6.87 -0.52
N LEU A 79 -2.72 -8.10 -0.11
CA LEU A 79 -3.43 -9.29 -0.60
C LEU A 79 -4.93 -9.27 -0.26
N LEU A 80 -5.30 -8.63 0.85
CA LEU A 80 -6.69 -8.47 1.26
C LEU A 80 -7.44 -7.46 0.38
N VAL A 81 -6.80 -6.32 0.08
CA VAL A 81 -7.46 -5.18 -0.59
C VAL A 81 -7.23 -5.11 -2.11
N ARG A 82 -6.23 -5.80 -2.67
CA ARG A 82 -5.83 -5.68 -4.09
C ARG A 82 -6.95 -5.98 -5.09
N GLU A 83 -7.75 -7.01 -4.85
CA GLU A 83 -8.85 -7.38 -5.74
C GLU A 83 -9.96 -6.33 -5.73
N PRO A 84 -10.47 -5.91 -4.55
CA PRO A 84 -11.36 -4.76 -4.40
C PRO A 84 -10.85 -3.48 -5.05
N LEU A 85 -9.61 -3.07 -4.77
CA LEU A 85 -9.01 -1.85 -5.30
C LEU A 85 -8.94 -1.86 -6.82
N ARG A 86 -8.59 -3.00 -7.42
CA ARG A 86 -8.57 -3.17 -8.88
C ARG A 86 -9.95 -3.02 -9.50
N ALA A 87 -11.01 -3.40 -8.79
CA ALA A 87 -12.37 -3.24 -9.28
C ALA A 87 -12.82 -1.76 -9.28
N LEU A 88 -12.21 -0.92 -8.44
CA LEU A 88 -12.45 0.53 -8.40
C LEU A 88 -11.71 1.29 -9.50
N LEU A 89 -10.57 0.78 -9.99
CA LEU A 89 -9.79 1.41 -11.05
C LEU A 89 -10.48 1.35 -12.42
N PRO A 90 -10.39 2.41 -13.26
CA PRO A 90 -10.89 2.36 -14.64
C PRO A 90 -10.22 1.25 -15.45
N ARG A 91 -11.03 0.42 -16.14
CA ARG A 91 -10.52 -0.75 -16.90
C ARG A 91 -9.62 -0.39 -18.08
N ALA A 92 -9.72 0.82 -18.64
CA ALA A 92 -9.10 1.23 -19.90
C ALA A 92 -7.54 1.25 -19.93
N GLY A 93 -6.86 0.73 -18.92
CA GLY A 93 -5.40 0.59 -18.91
C GLY A 93 -4.82 -0.54 -18.05
N TRP A 94 -5.65 -1.39 -17.42
CA TRP A 94 -5.23 -2.32 -16.37
C TRP A 94 -5.76 -3.74 -16.56
N THR A 95 -5.71 -4.29 -17.78
CA THR A 95 -5.88 -5.73 -17.96
C THR A 95 -4.59 -6.42 -17.49
N GLN A 96 -4.64 -7.12 -16.35
CA GLN A 96 -3.53 -7.91 -15.85
C GLN A 96 -3.94 -9.38 -15.84
N PRO A 97 -3.09 -10.31 -16.32
CA PRO A 97 -3.37 -11.72 -16.19
C PRO A 97 -3.53 -12.11 -14.71
N ALA A 98 -4.40 -13.09 -14.47
CA ALA A 98 -4.69 -13.63 -13.16
C ALA A 98 -3.43 -14.05 -12.36
N ALA A 99 -2.29 -14.26 -13.01
CA ALA A 99 -1.01 -14.61 -12.38
C ALA A 99 -0.41 -13.48 -11.52
N VAL A 100 -0.40 -12.22 -12.01
CA VAL A 100 -0.02 -11.04 -11.21
C VAL A 100 -1.15 -10.67 -10.24
N ALA A 101 -2.39 -10.99 -10.61
CA ALA A 101 -3.54 -10.71 -9.78
C ALA A 101 -3.65 -11.61 -8.54
N ARG A 102 -3.36 -12.91 -8.71
CA ARG A 102 -3.43 -13.94 -7.69
C ARG A 102 -2.11 -14.12 -6.97
N GLY A 103 -0.97 -13.79 -7.61
CA GLY A 103 0.34 -14.19 -7.13
C GLY A 103 0.34 -15.72 -7.05
N ARG A 104 0.71 -16.39 -8.14
CA ARG A 104 1.04 -17.82 -8.05
C ARG A 104 2.54 -17.93 -7.86
N PRO A 105 3.09 -17.74 -6.65
CA PRO A 105 4.39 -18.34 -6.40
C PRO A 105 4.19 -19.84 -6.58
N ARG A 106 5.16 -20.53 -7.20
CA ARG A 106 5.29 -21.97 -6.95
C ARG A 106 5.35 -22.09 -5.43
N LEU A 107 4.36 -22.75 -4.83
CA LEU A 107 4.34 -22.92 -3.38
C LEU A 107 5.64 -23.67 -3.04
N PRO A 108 6.50 -23.13 -2.19
CA PRO A 108 7.77 -23.78 -1.91
C PRO A 108 7.46 -25.10 -1.22
N HIS A 109 7.83 -26.21 -1.88
CA HIS A 109 7.47 -27.55 -1.44
C HIS A 109 8.38 -28.00 -0.29
N THR A 110 9.64 -27.57 -0.32
CA THR A 110 10.64 -27.91 0.70
C THR A 110 10.82 -26.82 1.75
N ALA A 111 11.29 -27.18 2.94
CA ALA A 111 11.65 -26.23 3.99
C ALA A 111 12.75 -25.25 3.54
N ARG A 112 13.71 -25.74 2.75
CA ARG A 112 14.81 -24.94 2.18
C ARG A 112 14.30 -23.86 1.22
N GLU A 113 13.37 -24.20 0.33
CA GLU A 113 12.78 -23.21 -0.57
C GLU A 113 11.95 -22.17 0.18
N ARG A 114 11.23 -22.57 1.24
CA ARG A 114 10.51 -21.63 2.12
C ARG A 114 11.46 -20.68 2.83
N ALA A 115 12.54 -21.21 3.39
CA ALA A 115 13.56 -20.40 4.06
C ALA A 115 14.18 -19.40 3.08
N LEU A 116 14.58 -19.85 1.89
CA LEU A 116 15.16 -18.98 0.86
C LEU A 116 14.20 -17.88 0.40
N ALA A 117 12.92 -18.21 0.20
CA ALA A 117 11.90 -17.22 -0.15
C ALA A 117 11.70 -16.19 0.97
N ALA A 118 11.70 -16.63 2.23
CA ALA A 118 11.62 -15.74 3.38
C ALA A 118 12.86 -14.85 3.47
N SER A 119 14.07 -15.39 3.26
CA SER A 119 15.31 -14.60 3.23
C SER A 119 15.27 -13.51 2.17
N TRP A 120 14.81 -13.82 0.95
CA TRP A 120 14.68 -12.81 -0.10
C TRP A 120 13.59 -11.78 0.18
N PHE A 121 12.52 -12.17 0.87
CA PHE A 121 11.54 -11.21 1.38
C PHE A 121 12.20 -10.24 2.37
N VAL A 122 12.93 -10.76 3.36
CA VAL A 122 13.63 -9.95 4.38
C VAL A 122 14.61 -8.99 3.71
N VAL A 123 15.50 -9.50 2.84
CA VAL A 123 16.48 -8.67 2.12
C VAL A 123 15.79 -7.56 1.33
N SER A 124 14.69 -7.87 0.66
CA SER A 124 13.91 -6.91 -0.12
C SER A 124 13.24 -5.85 0.76
N ALA A 125 12.67 -6.26 1.90
CA ALA A 125 12.05 -5.35 2.86
C ALA A 125 13.09 -4.40 3.48
N VAL A 126 14.22 -4.95 3.93
CA VAL A 126 15.36 -4.17 4.45
C VAL A 126 15.87 -3.18 3.41
N LEU A 127 16.04 -3.61 2.16
CA LEU A 127 16.49 -2.72 1.10
C LEU A 127 15.49 -1.58 0.86
N GLY A 128 14.19 -1.87 0.85
CA GLY A 128 13.14 -0.85 0.77
C GLY A 128 13.20 0.15 1.93
N ALA A 129 13.23 -0.34 3.18
CA ALA A 129 13.28 0.49 4.37
C ALA A 129 14.58 1.32 4.45
N ALA A 130 15.72 0.73 4.08
CA ALA A 130 17.00 1.43 4.01
C ALA A 130 16.97 2.59 2.99
N THR A 131 16.34 2.41 1.82
CA THR A 131 16.19 3.52 0.86
C THR A 131 15.31 4.64 1.40
N HIS A 132 14.29 4.31 2.18
CA HIS A 132 13.44 5.29 2.86
C HIS A 132 14.24 6.07 3.91
N VAL A 133 14.82 5.37 4.89
CA VAL A 133 15.54 5.98 6.02
C VAL A 133 16.77 6.74 5.55
N GLY A 134 17.49 6.23 4.55
CA GLY A 134 18.63 6.93 3.97
C GLY A 134 18.25 8.28 3.36
N TRP A 135 17.12 8.34 2.66
CA TRP A 135 16.62 9.60 2.10
C TRP A 135 16.18 10.59 3.18
N ASP A 136 15.55 10.10 4.24
CA ASP A 136 15.06 10.95 5.32
C ASP A 136 16.19 11.44 6.23
N ALA A 137 17.20 10.62 6.47
CA ALA A 137 18.44 11.02 7.12
C ALA A 137 19.18 12.11 6.33
N PHE A 138 19.04 12.13 5.00
CA PHE A 138 19.62 13.16 4.15
C PHE A 138 18.82 14.47 4.15
N THR A 139 17.49 14.38 4.15
CA THR A 139 16.61 15.54 3.92
C THR A 139 15.99 16.16 5.18
N HIS A 140 16.15 15.55 6.35
CA HIS A 140 15.66 16.13 7.60
C HIS A 140 16.59 17.20 8.20
N PRO A 141 16.03 18.32 8.69
CA PRO A 141 16.79 19.32 9.44
C PRO A 141 17.59 18.68 10.58
N GLY A 142 18.85 19.12 10.77
CA GLY A 142 19.74 18.60 11.82
C GLY A 142 20.19 17.14 11.67
N ARG A 143 19.81 16.43 10.60
CA ARG A 143 20.29 15.07 10.32
C ARG A 143 21.54 15.06 9.45
N TRP A 144 21.98 13.87 9.03
CA TRP A 144 23.24 13.66 8.34
C TRP A 144 23.39 14.53 7.07
N GLY A 145 22.38 14.63 6.21
CA GLY A 145 22.51 15.43 4.98
C GLY A 145 22.51 16.94 5.22
N ALA A 146 21.74 17.44 6.20
CA ALA A 146 21.80 18.85 6.62
C ALA A 146 23.17 19.21 7.21
N ARG A 147 23.81 18.29 7.95
CA ARG A 147 25.19 18.46 8.44
C ARG A 147 26.23 18.47 7.33
N LEU A 148 26.01 17.71 6.25
CA LEU A 148 26.89 17.70 5.08
C LEU A 148 26.70 18.91 4.17
N LEU A 149 25.47 19.41 4.07
CA LEU A 149 25.10 20.57 3.27
C LEU A 149 24.40 21.60 4.17
N PRO A 150 25.14 22.42 4.95
CA PRO A 150 24.56 23.35 5.92
C PRO A 150 23.57 24.35 5.31
N VAL A 151 23.67 24.60 4.00
CA VAL A 151 22.68 25.40 3.26
C VAL A 151 21.25 24.88 3.46
N LEU A 152 21.05 23.58 3.69
CA LEU A 152 19.74 22.97 3.94
C LEU A 152 19.07 23.47 5.23
N ASP A 153 19.85 23.94 6.22
CA ASP A 153 19.31 24.53 7.45
C ASP A 153 19.01 26.04 7.29
N THR A 154 19.34 26.65 6.14
CA THR A 154 19.01 28.05 5.85
C THR A 154 17.49 28.24 5.87
N VAL A 155 17.04 29.23 6.65
CA VAL A 155 15.61 29.55 6.78
C VAL A 155 15.19 30.48 5.66
N VAL A 156 14.20 30.05 4.88
CA VAL A 156 13.56 30.83 3.82
C VAL A 156 12.05 30.82 4.09
N ALA A 157 11.41 31.99 4.06
CA ALA A 157 9.99 32.16 4.37
C ALA A 157 9.54 31.45 5.67
N GLY A 158 10.40 31.50 6.70
CA GLY A 158 10.13 30.94 8.02
C GLY A 158 10.35 29.43 8.17
N ARG A 159 10.91 28.74 7.15
CA ARG A 159 11.21 27.29 7.22
C ARG A 159 12.60 26.94 6.68
N PRO A 160 13.25 25.87 7.19
CA PRO A 160 14.51 25.39 6.62
C PRO A 160 14.35 24.94 5.17
N LEU A 161 15.35 25.17 4.32
CA LEU A 161 15.42 24.67 2.94
C LEU A 161 15.22 23.14 2.85
N ALA A 162 15.70 22.40 3.85
CA ALA A 162 15.46 20.98 4.02
C ALA A 162 13.98 20.60 3.93
N MET A 163 13.08 21.42 4.50
CA MET A 163 11.64 21.16 4.46
C MET A 163 11.10 21.28 3.02
N TYR A 164 11.46 22.34 2.30
CA TYR A 164 11.07 22.49 0.89
C TYR A 164 11.60 21.35 0.04
N LEU A 165 12.86 20.96 0.24
CA LEU A 165 13.46 19.81 -0.45
C LEU A 165 12.65 18.54 -0.21
N GLN A 166 12.20 18.29 1.02
CA GLN A 166 11.36 17.12 1.32
C GLN A 166 10.05 17.12 0.54
N TYR A 167 9.35 18.26 0.46
CA TYR A 167 8.07 18.34 -0.28
C TYR A 167 8.29 18.29 -1.80
N THR A 168 9.29 18.99 -2.32
CA THR A 168 9.63 18.94 -3.76
C THR A 168 10.01 17.51 -4.17
N THR A 169 10.82 16.84 -3.37
CA THR A 169 11.24 15.46 -3.67
C THR A 169 10.11 14.46 -3.46
N SER A 170 9.16 14.74 -2.56
CA SER A 170 7.88 14.02 -2.49
C SER A 170 7.10 14.13 -3.80
N ALA A 171 6.92 15.34 -4.32
CA ALA A 171 6.18 15.56 -5.56
C ALA A 171 6.87 14.90 -6.76
N LEU A 172 8.20 15.03 -6.88
CA LEU A 172 9.00 14.37 -7.91
C LEU A 172 8.94 12.85 -7.80
N GLY A 173 9.08 12.30 -6.59
CA GLY A 173 8.97 10.86 -6.34
C GLY A 173 7.61 10.31 -6.77
N LEU A 174 6.52 11.01 -6.44
CA LEU A 174 5.18 10.64 -6.87
C LEU A 174 5.02 10.70 -8.40
N ALA A 175 5.56 11.73 -9.05
CA ALA A 175 5.55 11.85 -10.51
C ALA A 175 6.32 10.69 -11.17
N VAL A 176 7.48 10.31 -10.62
CA VAL A 176 8.28 9.18 -11.09
C VAL A 176 7.54 7.86 -10.92
N VAL A 177 6.88 7.63 -9.79
CA VAL A 177 6.02 6.45 -9.58
C VAL A 177 4.87 6.44 -10.58
N GLY A 178 4.18 7.57 -10.77
CA GLY A 178 3.10 7.72 -11.74
C GLY A 178 3.55 7.42 -13.18
N TRP A 179 4.69 7.98 -13.58
CA TRP A 179 5.33 7.73 -14.87
C TRP A 179 5.68 6.25 -15.05
N PHE A 180 6.27 5.61 -14.04
CA PHE A 180 6.61 4.19 -14.09
C PHE A 180 5.36 3.33 -14.29
N LEU A 181 4.29 3.61 -13.54
CA LEU A 181 3.02 2.90 -13.67
C LEU A 181 2.37 3.13 -15.05
N TRP A 182 2.39 4.36 -15.55
CA TRP A 182 1.91 4.70 -16.89
C TRP A 182 2.70 3.96 -17.97
N ALA A 183 4.03 4.00 -17.93
CA ALA A 183 4.92 3.32 -18.88
C ALA A 183 4.72 1.80 -18.82
N ALA A 184 4.57 1.22 -17.62
CA ALA A 184 4.25 -0.19 -17.44
C ALA A 184 2.87 -0.55 -18.02
N SER A 185 1.86 0.32 -17.90
CA SER A 185 0.55 0.12 -18.53
C SER A 185 0.62 0.16 -20.05
N ARG A 186 1.45 1.04 -20.62
CA ARG A 186 1.66 1.20 -22.07
C ARG A 186 2.36 -0.02 -22.66
N ALA A 187 3.47 -0.44 -22.06
CA ALA A 187 4.22 -1.60 -22.51
C ALA A 187 3.37 -2.87 -22.55
N ARG A 188 2.53 -3.08 -21.52
CA ARG A 188 1.64 -4.26 -21.44
C ARG A 188 0.51 -4.27 -22.47
N ARG A 189 0.04 -3.09 -22.89
CA ARG A 189 -0.93 -2.96 -23.99
C ARG A 189 -0.30 -3.33 -25.33
N ALA A 190 0.94 -2.90 -25.56
CA ALA A 190 1.65 -3.18 -26.81
C ALA A 190 2.00 -4.66 -27.00
N THR A 191 2.34 -5.38 -25.92
CA THR A 191 2.77 -6.79 -26.00
C THR A 191 1.63 -7.81 -26.06
N GLY A 192 0.36 -7.40 -26.04
CA GLY A 192 -0.79 -8.33 -26.06
C GLY A 192 -0.87 -9.29 -24.85
N THR A 193 0.08 -9.21 -23.90
CA THR A 193 0.18 -10.04 -22.69
C THR A 193 -0.95 -9.82 -21.67
N GLY A 194 -1.95 -8.99 -22.01
CA GLY A 194 -3.27 -9.01 -21.38
C GLY A 194 -4.01 -10.26 -21.81
N GLY A 195 -3.52 -11.44 -21.40
CA GLY A 195 -4.18 -12.70 -21.68
C GLY A 195 -5.65 -12.67 -21.24
N ALA A 196 -6.48 -13.48 -21.91
CA ALA A 196 -7.91 -13.70 -21.66
C ALA A 196 -8.22 -14.26 -20.26
N GLY A 197 -7.71 -13.60 -19.21
CA GLY A 197 -8.14 -13.81 -17.85
C GLY A 197 -9.48 -13.13 -17.68
N LEU A 198 -10.51 -13.92 -17.34
CA LEU A 198 -11.85 -13.50 -16.93
C LEU A 198 -11.84 -12.04 -16.47
N ALA A 199 -12.32 -11.14 -17.32
CA ALA A 199 -12.48 -9.74 -16.96
C ALA A 199 -13.19 -9.72 -15.60
N PRO A 200 -12.69 -8.97 -14.61
CA PRO A 200 -13.41 -8.86 -13.34
C PRO A 200 -14.86 -8.49 -13.65
N PRO A 201 -15.86 -9.04 -12.95
CA PRO A 201 -17.26 -8.73 -13.24
C PRO A 201 -17.46 -7.22 -13.27
N GLU A 202 -18.23 -6.72 -14.24
CA GLU A 202 -18.49 -5.30 -14.34
C GLU A 202 -19.19 -4.81 -13.07
N LEU A 203 -18.54 -3.90 -12.34
CA LEU A 203 -19.20 -3.22 -11.24
C LEU A 203 -20.11 -2.16 -11.87
N PRO A 204 -21.41 -2.14 -11.54
CA PRO A 204 -22.27 -1.04 -11.91
C PRO A 204 -21.63 0.29 -11.51
N LEU A 205 -21.68 1.30 -12.39
CA LEU A 205 -21.06 2.62 -12.14
C LEU A 205 -21.44 3.17 -10.76
N ARG A 206 -22.72 3.07 -10.39
CA ARG A 206 -23.24 3.49 -9.08
C ARG A 206 -22.49 2.85 -7.92
N LEU A 207 -22.31 1.53 -7.94
CA LEU A 207 -21.58 0.82 -6.88
C LEU A 207 -20.11 1.22 -6.84
N ARG A 208 -19.46 1.39 -8.00
CA ARG A 208 -18.08 1.87 -8.05
C ARG A 208 -17.95 3.27 -7.43
N LEU A 209 -18.86 4.18 -7.76
CA LEU A 209 -18.91 5.52 -7.19
C LEU A 209 -19.17 5.47 -5.68
N SER A 210 -20.10 4.65 -5.19
CA SER A 210 -20.38 4.49 -3.76
C SER A 210 -19.17 3.98 -2.99
N LEU A 211 -18.48 2.95 -3.49
CA LEU A 211 -17.27 2.43 -2.85
C LEU A 211 -16.12 3.46 -2.87
N THR A 212 -15.98 4.19 -3.97
CA THR A 212 -15.00 5.28 -4.05
C THR A 212 -15.34 6.39 -3.05
N ALA A 213 -16.62 6.73 -2.89
CA ALA A 213 -17.09 7.71 -1.92
C ALA A 213 -16.83 7.26 -0.48
N VAL A 214 -16.98 5.97 -0.15
CA VAL A 214 -16.63 5.43 1.18
C VAL A 214 -15.14 5.59 1.47
N ALA A 215 -14.27 5.26 0.50
CA ALA A 215 -12.82 5.44 0.66
C ALA A 215 -12.45 6.92 0.80
N ALA A 216 -13.04 7.79 -0.03
CA ALA A 216 -12.84 9.24 0.02
C ALA A 216 -13.33 9.85 1.33
N LEU A 217 -14.50 9.41 1.83
CA LEU A 217 -15.04 9.85 3.12
C LEU A 217 -14.10 9.46 4.27
N GLY A 218 -13.59 8.22 4.29
CA GLY A 218 -12.59 7.81 5.27
C GLY A 218 -11.36 8.70 5.25
N MET A 219 -10.84 9.01 4.06
CA MET A 219 -9.70 9.92 3.87
C MET A 219 -9.99 11.33 4.41
N LEU A 220 -11.16 11.90 4.09
CA LEU A 220 -11.56 13.23 4.58
C LEU A 220 -11.73 13.26 6.10
N LEU A 221 -12.38 12.23 6.68
CA LEU A 221 -12.60 12.14 8.12
C LEU A 221 -11.28 11.97 8.88
N GLY A 222 -10.39 11.09 8.41
CA GLY A 222 -9.08 10.88 9.05
C GLY A 222 -8.20 12.12 8.97
N GLY A 223 -8.14 12.76 7.80
CA GLY A 223 -7.39 14.00 7.59
C GLY A 223 -7.93 15.14 8.44
N GLY A 224 -9.25 15.34 8.44
CA GLY A 224 -9.92 16.35 9.25
C GLY A 224 -9.73 16.13 10.75
N TYR A 225 -9.96 14.90 11.23
CA TYR A 225 -9.80 14.55 12.65
C TYR A 225 -8.39 14.89 13.15
N ARG A 226 -7.36 14.45 12.43
CA ARG A 226 -5.98 14.65 12.86
C ARG A 226 -5.54 16.11 12.76
N THR A 227 -5.95 16.80 11.71
CA THR A 227 -5.68 18.24 11.52
C THR A 227 -6.35 19.07 12.61
N LEU A 228 -7.62 18.79 12.93
CA LEU A 228 -8.35 19.49 14.00
C LEU A 228 -7.73 19.23 15.38
N ARG A 229 -7.29 17.99 15.64
CA ARG A 229 -6.56 17.65 16.86
C ARG A 229 -5.24 18.43 16.97
N ALA A 230 -4.47 18.51 15.89
CA ALA A 230 -3.24 19.29 15.86
C ALA A 230 -3.52 20.79 16.06
N TYR A 231 -4.57 21.32 15.42
CA TYR A 231 -5.00 22.71 15.57
C TYR A 231 -5.44 23.03 17.01
N ALA A 232 -6.09 22.09 17.69
CA ALA A 232 -6.45 22.26 19.10
C ALA A 232 -5.22 22.36 20.03
N LEU A 233 -4.07 21.80 19.63
CA LEU A 233 -2.82 21.85 20.39
C LEU A 233 -1.96 23.07 20.06
N HIS A 234 -1.87 23.43 18.77
CA HIS A 234 -0.94 24.46 18.29
C HIS A 234 -1.61 25.78 17.89
N GLY A 235 -2.92 25.77 17.63
CA GLY A 235 -3.71 26.95 17.28
C GLY A 235 -3.21 27.71 16.04
N ALA A 236 -3.53 29.01 15.97
CA ALA A 236 -3.07 29.86 14.88
C ALA A 236 -1.60 30.31 15.01
N ALA A 237 -0.86 29.83 16.03
CA ALA A 237 0.53 30.19 16.25
C ALA A 237 1.50 29.58 15.21
N VAL A 238 1.07 28.50 14.53
CA VAL A 238 1.82 27.85 13.46
C VAL A 238 1.11 28.04 12.12
N GLY A 239 1.85 27.95 11.02
CA GLY A 239 1.31 28.18 9.69
C GLY A 239 0.50 26.99 9.20
N TRP A 240 -0.38 27.20 8.22
CA TRP A 240 -1.17 26.11 7.60
C TRP A 240 -0.29 24.94 7.11
N PHE A 241 0.94 25.25 6.69
CA PHE A 241 1.91 24.28 6.18
C PHE A 241 2.37 23.27 7.25
N ASP A 242 2.32 23.64 8.52
CA ASP A 242 2.69 22.75 9.64
C ASP A 242 1.65 21.66 9.89
N TYR A 243 0.41 21.90 9.46
CA TYR A 243 -0.67 20.94 9.53
C TYR A 243 -0.68 19.95 8.36
N LEU A 244 0.16 20.18 7.34
CA LEU A 244 0.18 19.34 6.15
C LEU A 244 0.55 17.88 6.45
N PRO A 245 1.57 17.56 7.29
CA PRO A 245 1.83 16.18 7.70
C PRO A 245 0.64 15.53 8.41
N ASP A 246 -0.03 16.25 9.31
CA ASP A 246 -1.21 15.75 10.01
C ASP A 246 -2.38 15.45 9.07
N LEU A 247 -2.60 16.32 8.09
CA LEU A 247 -3.57 16.09 7.04
C LEU A 247 -3.22 14.84 6.23
N LEU A 248 -1.98 14.69 5.78
CA LEU A 248 -1.54 13.56 4.94
C LEU A 248 -1.57 12.22 5.67
N PHE A 249 -1.02 12.17 6.89
CA PHE A 249 -1.05 10.94 7.69
C PHE A 249 -2.47 10.62 8.16
N GLY A 250 -3.26 11.62 8.54
CA GLY A 250 -4.67 11.43 8.89
C GLY A 250 -5.48 10.90 7.71
N ALA A 251 -5.28 11.47 6.52
CA ALA A 251 -5.92 11.03 5.29
C ALA A 251 -5.59 9.58 4.96
N GLY A 252 -4.32 9.19 5.01
CA GLY A 252 -3.93 7.79 4.78
C GLY A 252 -4.45 6.84 5.86
N ALA A 253 -4.45 7.26 7.13
CA ALA A 253 -4.99 6.45 8.23
C ALA A 253 -6.50 6.20 8.06
N GLY A 254 -7.26 7.21 7.64
CA GLY A 254 -8.70 7.09 7.34
C GLY A 254 -9.01 6.34 6.03
N LEU A 255 -8.10 6.36 5.06
CA LEU A 255 -8.22 5.58 3.83
C LEU A 255 -8.21 4.07 4.12
N VAL A 256 -7.37 3.60 5.05
CA VAL A 256 -7.24 2.17 5.40
C VAL A 256 -8.59 1.50 5.75
N PRO A 257 -9.36 1.97 6.74
CA PRO A 257 -10.66 1.38 7.06
C PRO A 257 -11.66 1.53 5.91
N GLY A 258 -11.65 2.65 5.18
CA GLY A 258 -12.49 2.82 3.99
C GLY A 258 -12.25 1.74 2.93
N LEU A 259 -10.97 1.42 2.67
CA LEU A 259 -10.59 0.32 1.76
C LEU A 259 -10.96 -1.05 2.29
N LEU A 260 -10.85 -1.29 3.60
CA LEU A 260 -11.27 -2.55 4.23
C LEU A 260 -12.78 -2.76 4.14
N VAL A 261 -13.59 -1.71 4.37
CA VAL A 261 -15.05 -1.75 4.18
C VAL A 261 -15.39 -2.06 2.73
N CYS A 262 -14.74 -1.38 1.77
CA CYS A 262 -14.93 -1.67 0.35
C CYS A 262 -14.57 -3.12 0.00
N ALA A 263 -13.47 -3.61 0.56
CA ALA A 263 -13.01 -4.98 0.38
C ALA A 263 -14.00 -6.01 0.93
N ALA A 264 -14.50 -5.80 2.14
CA ALA A 264 -15.50 -6.65 2.77
C ALA A 264 -16.81 -6.68 1.95
N ALA A 265 -17.31 -5.50 1.54
CA ALA A 265 -18.53 -5.39 0.75
C ALA A 265 -18.45 -6.17 -0.57
N LEU A 266 -17.35 -6.03 -1.32
CA LEU A 266 -17.14 -6.75 -2.58
C LEU A 266 -17.00 -8.26 -2.37
N ARG A 267 -16.28 -8.69 -1.32
CA ARG A 267 -16.13 -10.12 -1.00
C ARG A 267 -17.46 -10.75 -0.60
N LEU A 268 -18.27 -10.07 0.22
CA LEU A 268 -19.59 -10.54 0.64
C LEU A 268 -20.55 -10.65 -0.56
N ARG A 269 -20.56 -9.65 -1.45
CA ARG A 269 -21.33 -9.68 -2.70
C ARG A 269 -20.96 -10.89 -3.56
N ASN A 270 -19.66 -11.10 -3.78
CA ASN A 270 -19.17 -12.20 -4.60
C ASN A 270 -19.49 -13.57 -3.98
N ARG A 271 -19.44 -13.70 -2.65
CA ARG A 271 -19.85 -14.92 -1.95
C ARG A 271 -21.35 -15.19 -2.11
N ARG A 272 -22.21 -14.16 -2.00
CA ARG A 272 -23.67 -14.30 -2.19
C ARG A 272 -24.01 -14.71 -3.62
N ALA A 273 -23.37 -14.09 -4.63
CA ALA A 273 -23.57 -14.44 -6.03
C ALA A 273 -23.22 -15.92 -6.30
N ARG A 274 -22.08 -16.41 -5.79
CA ARG A 274 -21.68 -17.83 -5.94
C ARG A 274 -22.62 -18.81 -5.24
N ARG A 275 -23.21 -18.43 -4.11
CA ARG A 275 -24.22 -19.26 -3.42
C ARG A 275 -25.51 -19.34 -4.23
N GLY A 276 -25.97 -18.21 -4.78
CA GLY A 276 -27.17 -18.15 -5.62
C GLY A 276 -27.04 -18.97 -6.90
N THR A 277 -25.87 -19.00 -7.54
CA THR A 277 -25.63 -19.86 -8.70
C THR A 277 -25.57 -21.34 -8.32
N ALA A 278 -24.93 -21.69 -7.19
CA ALA A 278 -24.87 -23.09 -6.73
C ALA A 278 -26.25 -23.66 -6.35
N THR A 279 -27.15 -22.83 -5.81
CA THR A 279 -28.54 -23.23 -5.54
C THR A 279 -29.38 -23.35 -6.80
N ALA A 280 -29.06 -22.60 -7.87
CA ALA A 280 -29.75 -22.69 -9.15
C ALA A 280 -29.28 -23.90 -9.99
N ASP A 281 -28.00 -24.27 -9.91
CA ASP A 281 -27.41 -25.41 -10.63
C ASP A 281 -27.64 -26.77 -9.94
N GLY A 282 -28.48 -26.85 -8.90
CA GLY A 282 -28.84 -28.12 -8.24
C GLY A 282 -27.70 -28.85 -7.50
N SER A 283 -26.51 -28.25 -7.41
CA SER A 283 -25.30 -28.84 -6.80
C SER A 283 -25.20 -28.62 -5.29
N ALA A 284 -26.32 -28.77 -4.57
CA ALA A 284 -26.28 -28.90 -3.12
C ALA A 284 -25.76 -30.31 -2.76
N PRO A 285 -24.79 -30.49 -1.84
CA PRO A 285 -24.35 -31.82 -1.42
C PRO A 285 -25.56 -32.57 -0.85
N GLY A 286 -25.87 -33.70 -1.49
CA GLY A 286 -27.07 -34.49 -1.25
C GLY A 286 -27.26 -34.89 0.20
N ARG A 287 -28.49 -34.72 0.66
CA ARG A 287 -29.11 -35.53 1.70
C ARG A 287 -29.05 -36.99 1.22
N PRO A 288 -28.61 -37.97 2.02
CA PRO A 288 -28.48 -39.34 1.55
C PRO A 288 -29.88 -39.88 1.21
N ALA A 289 -30.07 -40.26 -0.05
CA ALA A 289 -31.20 -41.06 -0.49
C ALA A 289 -30.83 -42.54 -0.29
N GLY A 290 -31.67 -43.29 0.42
CA GLY A 290 -31.48 -44.74 0.56
C GLY A 290 -32.14 -45.31 1.81
N ALA A 291 -33.46 -45.47 1.77
CA ALA A 291 -34.17 -46.51 2.52
C ALA A 291 -35.43 -46.88 1.73
N GLU A 292 -35.24 -47.54 0.59
CA GLU A 292 -36.30 -48.35 0.00
C GLU A 292 -36.45 -49.60 0.86
N ALA A 293 -37.58 -49.70 1.56
CA ALA A 293 -38.05 -50.95 2.15
C ALA A 293 -38.72 -51.76 1.03
N GLY A 294 -38.11 -52.89 0.66
CA GLY A 294 -38.73 -53.87 -0.24
C GLY A 294 -39.80 -54.70 0.49
N PRO A 295 -40.83 -55.20 -0.20
CA PRO A 295 -41.86 -56.02 0.41
C PRO A 295 -41.41 -57.48 0.51
N ALA A 296 -41.73 -58.12 1.64
CA ALA A 296 -41.84 -59.57 1.81
C ALA A 296 -43.17 -59.87 2.49
#